data_AF-A0A9D6EMY3-F1
#
_entry.id   AF-A0A9D6EMY3-F1
#
_cell.length_a   1.000
_cell.length_b   1.000
_cell.length_c   1.000
_cell.angle_alpha   90.00
_cell.angle_beta   90.00
_cell.angle_gamma   90.00
#
_symmetry.space_group_name_H-M   'P 1'
#
loop_
_entity.id
_entity.type
_entity.pdbx_description
1 polymer ?
#
loop_
_entity_poly.entity_id
_entity_poly.type
_entity_poly.pdbx_seq_one_letter_code
_entity_poly.pdbx_strand_id
1 'polypeptide(L)'
;MPLLRLLRLVALATVLAAGLAEVAWGQQPPVQGLENLSPEERALVERNLERWRGLSPEERARVLENYRQWKRLSPEERQAARQNFQRFRQLPLQERARILEDFQRWKDLPESRRQELQGAHERFQRLPPERQERIMQRFRQFQAMSPEEQQRVIQNYERWRQMTPEERQRVRERLKQRREFPREEEGPRPGPHPIPRPGIPPRPGR
;
A
#
# COMPACT_ATOMS: atom_id res chain seq x y z
N MET A 1 -4.99 -3.78 -1.57
CA MET A 1 -4.04 -3.51 -0.48
C MET A 1 -4.83 -3.34 0.81
N PRO A 2 -5.40 -4.43 1.36
CA PRO A 2 -6.16 -4.37 2.61
C PRO A 2 -5.30 -3.89 3.79
N LEU A 3 -3.98 -4.18 3.81
CA LEU A 3 -3.08 -3.72 4.89
C LEU A 3 -2.99 -2.19 5.02
N LEU A 4 -3.03 -1.42 3.93
CA LEU A 4 -2.95 0.04 3.98
C LEU A 4 -4.30 0.70 4.35
N ARG A 5 -5.42 0.04 4.08
CA ARG A 5 -6.74 0.45 4.61
C ARG A 5 -6.83 0.20 6.12
N LEU A 6 -6.18 -0.87 6.61
CA LEU A 6 -6.18 -1.27 8.01
C LEU A 6 -5.18 -0.50 8.89
N LEU A 7 -4.06 -0.01 8.33
CA LEU A 7 -3.13 0.90 9.06
C LEU A 7 -3.75 2.26 9.36
N ARG A 8 -4.73 2.73 8.58
CA ARG A 8 -5.49 3.96 8.87
C ARG A 8 -6.41 3.82 10.10
N LEU A 9 -6.80 2.61 10.48
CA LEU A 9 -7.86 2.37 11.47
C LEU A 9 -7.35 2.02 12.87
N VAL A 10 -6.05 1.79 13.02
CA VAL A 10 -5.53 1.06 14.17
C VAL A 10 -4.89 1.95 15.25
N ALA A 11 -4.62 3.23 14.95
CA ALA A 11 -3.93 4.08 15.91
C ALA A 11 -4.81 4.71 17.01
N LEU A 12 -6.16 4.74 16.91
CA LEU A 12 -6.93 5.52 17.90
C LEU A 12 -8.44 5.21 18.02
N ALA A 13 -8.84 3.95 18.14
CA ALA A 13 -10.27 3.62 18.32
C ALA A 13 -10.58 2.77 19.57
N THR A 14 -9.70 2.73 20.57
CA THR A 14 -9.95 1.94 21.79
C THR A 14 -10.41 2.71 23.03
N VAL A 15 -10.40 4.05 23.11
CA VAL A 15 -10.85 4.71 24.38
C VAL A 15 -11.68 6.00 24.22
N LEU A 16 -12.54 6.12 23.21
CA LEU A 16 -13.60 7.16 23.25
C LEU A 16 -14.98 6.52 23.09
N ALA A 17 -15.30 5.62 24.02
CA ALA A 17 -16.66 5.11 24.24
C ALA A 17 -17.37 5.76 25.44
N ALA A 18 -16.83 6.84 26.01
CA ALA A 18 -17.54 7.67 26.99
C ALA A 18 -17.64 9.10 26.45
N GLY A 19 -18.84 9.46 25.97
CA GLY A 19 -19.25 10.86 25.76
C GLY A 19 -18.71 11.56 24.51
N LEU A 20 -19.26 11.23 23.33
CA LEU A 20 -19.28 12.18 22.21
C LEU A 20 -20.73 12.57 21.92
N ALA A 21 -21.32 13.31 22.87
CA ALA A 21 -22.41 14.21 22.59
C ALA A 21 -21.78 15.60 22.34
N GLU A 22 -22.16 16.20 21.21
CA GLU A 22 -21.90 17.55 20.73
C GLU A 22 -21.44 18.56 21.79
N VAL A 23 -20.23 19.11 21.66
CA VAL A 23 -19.91 20.46 22.18
C VAL A 23 -19.06 21.20 21.17
N ALA A 24 -19.75 21.93 20.29
CA ALA A 24 -19.27 23.22 19.84
C ALA A 24 -19.13 24.13 21.09
N TRP A 25 -18.01 24.84 21.19
CA TRP A 25 -17.63 25.80 22.24
C TRP A 25 -17.10 25.24 23.58
N GLY A 26 -15.76 25.25 23.71
CA GLY A 26 -15.02 25.81 24.86
C GLY A 26 -15.13 25.18 26.26
N GLN A 27 -16.16 24.40 26.58
CA GLN A 27 -16.37 23.82 27.90
C GLN A 27 -16.55 22.31 27.74
N GLN A 28 -15.50 21.55 28.04
CA GLN A 28 -15.59 20.09 28.07
C GLN A 28 -16.37 19.68 29.32
N PRO A 29 -17.55 19.06 29.22
CA PRO A 29 -18.27 18.59 30.40
C PRO A 29 -17.42 17.56 31.15
N PRO A 30 -17.50 17.52 32.49
CA PRO A 30 -16.86 16.46 33.25
C PRO A 30 -17.36 15.11 32.74
N VAL A 31 -16.45 14.17 32.48
CA VAL A 31 -16.81 12.83 32.02
C VAL A 31 -17.56 12.13 33.17
N GLN A 32 -18.89 12.16 33.11
CA GLN A 32 -19.76 11.53 34.11
C GLN A 32 -19.54 10.01 34.09
N GLY A 33 -19.52 9.35 35.26
CA GLY A 33 -19.35 7.91 35.39
C GLY A 33 -17.92 7.43 35.65
N LEU A 34 -16.93 8.33 35.76
CA LEU A 34 -15.54 7.99 36.14
C LEU A 34 -15.47 7.35 37.54
N GLU A 35 -16.41 7.70 38.41
CA GLU A 35 -16.61 7.17 39.78
C GLU A 35 -17.01 5.70 39.83
N ASN A 36 -17.56 5.16 38.74
CA ASN A 36 -18.01 3.76 38.67
C ASN A 36 -16.97 2.82 38.04
N LEU A 37 -15.79 3.35 37.67
CA LEU A 37 -14.71 2.59 37.06
C LEU A 37 -13.74 2.05 38.12
N SER A 38 -13.12 0.91 37.85
CA SER A 38 -11.98 0.46 38.65
C SER A 38 -10.83 1.48 38.59
N PRO A 39 -9.91 1.48 39.58
CA PRO A 39 -8.77 2.40 39.57
C PRO A 39 -7.93 2.34 38.29
N GLU A 40 -7.75 1.15 37.71
CA GLU A 40 -7.00 0.95 36.47
C GLU A 40 -7.72 1.52 35.25
N GLU A 41 -9.04 1.30 35.15
CA GLU A 41 -9.87 1.84 34.07
C GLU A 41 -9.96 3.36 34.14
N ARG A 42 -10.13 3.92 35.34
CA ARG A 42 -10.11 5.36 35.56
C ARG A 42 -8.78 5.97 35.13
N ALA A 43 -7.64 5.41 35.55
CA ALA A 43 -6.33 5.89 35.15
C ALA A 43 -6.11 5.84 33.62
N LEU A 44 -6.63 4.80 32.95
CA LEU A 44 -6.60 4.71 31.49
C LEU A 44 -7.43 5.84 30.84
N VAL A 45 -8.65 6.08 31.32
CA VAL A 45 -9.52 7.14 30.79
C VAL A 45 -8.90 8.51 31.01
N GLU A 46 -8.42 8.80 32.21
CA GLU A 46 -7.76 10.07 32.55
C GLU A 46 -6.56 10.37 31.63
N ARG A 47 -5.66 9.38 31.45
CA ARG A 47 -4.52 9.52 30.54
C ARG A 47 -4.94 9.82 29.10
N ASN A 48 -6.03 9.22 28.63
CA ASN A 48 -6.50 9.46 27.27
C ASN A 48 -7.20 10.82 27.13
N LEU A 49 -7.90 11.27 28.17
CA LEU A 49 -8.48 12.62 28.22
C LEU A 49 -7.39 13.69 28.21
N GLU A 50 -6.30 13.48 28.95
CA GLU A 50 -5.15 14.39 28.94
C GLU A 50 -4.54 14.47 27.54
N ARG A 51 -4.32 13.34 26.88
CA ARG A 51 -3.86 13.30 25.47
C ARG A 51 -4.82 14.04 24.54
N TRP A 52 -6.13 13.82 24.69
CA TRP A 52 -7.16 14.49 23.91
C TRP A 52 -7.14 16.02 24.08
N ARG A 53 -6.98 16.48 25.33
CA ARG A 53 -6.85 17.90 25.66
C ARG A 53 -5.60 18.51 25.00
N GLY A 54 -4.50 17.76 24.90
CA GLY A 54 -3.29 18.20 24.23
C GLY A 54 -3.37 18.27 22.69
N LEU A 55 -4.41 17.71 22.05
CA LEU A 55 -4.56 17.76 20.59
C LEU A 55 -5.00 19.15 20.10
N SER A 56 -4.45 19.58 18.97
CA SER A 56 -4.93 20.73 18.19
C SER A 56 -6.35 20.49 17.63
N PRO A 57 -7.09 21.55 17.25
CA PRO A 57 -8.41 21.41 16.63
C PRO A 57 -8.40 20.47 15.40
N GLU A 58 -7.38 20.56 14.54
CA GLU A 58 -7.24 19.74 13.35
C GLU A 58 -6.99 18.27 13.70
N GLU A 59 -6.16 18.00 14.70
CA GLU A 59 -5.92 16.65 15.20
C GLU A 59 -7.18 16.05 15.80
N ARG A 60 -7.90 16.79 16.65
CA ARG A 60 -9.19 16.36 17.21
C ARG A 60 -10.17 16.01 16.10
N ALA A 61 -10.28 16.84 15.06
CA ALA A 61 -11.15 16.58 13.91
C ALA A 61 -10.79 15.26 13.20
N ARG A 62 -9.49 14.99 13.01
CA ARG A 62 -9.03 13.72 12.42
C ARG A 62 -9.38 12.51 13.28
N VAL A 63 -9.23 12.62 14.60
CA VAL A 63 -9.60 11.54 15.52
C VAL A 63 -11.11 11.27 15.47
N LEU A 64 -11.95 12.31 15.47
CA LEU A 64 -13.40 12.16 15.35
C LEU A 64 -13.78 11.49 14.03
N GLU A 65 -13.14 11.87 12.93
CA GLU A 65 -13.39 11.26 11.63
C GLU A 65 -12.99 9.78 11.61
N ASN A 66 -11.81 9.44 12.13
CA ASN A 66 -11.37 8.06 12.27
C ASN A 66 -12.34 7.23 13.13
N TYR A 67 -12.87 7.82 14.20
CA TYR A 67 -13.88 7.19 15.05
C TYR A 67 -15.20 6.95 14.32
N ARG A 68 -15.69 7.93 13.55
CA ARG A 68 -16.89 7.77 12.71
C ARG A 68 -16.70 6.65 11.69
N GLN A 69 -15.53 6.56 11.06
CA GLN A 69 -15.19 5.48 10.13
C GLN A 69 -15.16 4.12 10.85
N TRP A 70 -14.53 4.03 12.02
CA TRP A 70 -14.51 2.83 12.83
C TRP A 70 -15.91 2.34 13.22
N LYS A 71 -16.81 3.27 13.59
CA LYS A 71 -18.22 2.95 13.90
C LYS A 71 -18.98 2.38 12.71
N ARG A 72 -18.60 2.72 11.48
CA ARG A 72 -19.21 2.18 10.25
C ARG A 72 -18.74 0.77 9.89
N LEU A 73 -17.63 0.30 10.46
CA LEU A 73 -17.11 -1.04 10.21
C LEU A 73 -18.04 -2.12 10.77
N SER A 74 -18.18 -3.23 10.03
CA SER A 74 -18.85 -4.44 10.50
C SER A 74 -18.09 -5.09 11.69
N PRO A 75 -18.74 -5.97 12.47
CA PRO A 75 -18.06 -6.74 13.52
C PRO A 75 -16.83 -7.49 13.00
N GLU A 76 -16.91 -8.09 11.82
CA GLU A 76 -15.83 -8.83 11.17
C GLU A 76 -14.67 -7.90 10.77
N GLU A 77 -14.98 -6.74 10.20
CA GLU A 77 -13.98 -5.73 9.83
C GLU A 77 -13.24 -5.19 11.07
N ARG A 78 -13.97 -4.92 12.16
CA ARG A 78 -13.37 -4.51 13.44
C ARG A 78 -12.47 -5.62 14.00
N GLN A 79 -12.88 -6.87 13.89
CA GLN A 79 -12.09 -8.01 14.34
C GLN A 79 -10.81 -8.16 13.51
N ALA A 80 -10.90 -8.03 12.18
CA ALA A 80 -9.73 -8.03 11.31
C ALA A 80 -8.76 -6.88 11.65
N ALA A 81 -9.28 -5.69 11.94
CA ALA A 81 -8.46 -4.55 12.37
C ALA A 81 -7.73 -4.81 13.69
N ARG A 82 -8.40 -5.39 14.69
CA ARG A 82 -7.77 -5.79 15.96
C ARG A 82 -6.67 -6.82 15.74
N GLN A 83 -6.91 -7.85 14.94
CA GLN A 83 -5.90 -8.88 14.64
C GLN A 83 -4.69 -8.28 13.91
N ASN A 84 -4.92 -7.41 12.94
CA ASN A 84 -3.83 -6.74 12.22
C ASN A 84 -3.01 -5.83 13.14
N PHE A 85 -3.66 -5.14 14.09
CA PHE A 85 -2.93 -4.37 15.09
C PHE A 85 -2.06 -5.25 15.99
N GLN A 86 -2.60 -6.37 16.47
CA GLN A 86 -1.86 -7.31 17.31
C GLN A 86 -0.62 -7.82 16.57
N ARG A 87 -0.78 -8.24 15.31
CA ARG A 87 0.34 -8.64 14.45
C ARG A 87 1.36 -7.51 14.31
N PHE A 88 0.93 -6.29 13.99
CA PHE A 88 1.82 -5.14 13.89
C PHE A 88 2.60 -4.85 15.19
N ARG A 89 1.95 -4.96 16.35
CA ARG A 89 2.61 -4.75 17.65
C ARG A 89 3.66 -5.81 17.97
N GLN A 90 3.50 -7.02 17.45
CA GLN A 90 4.42 -8.13 17.63
C GLN A 90 5.62 -8.08 16.67
N LEU A 91 5.59 -7.21 15.65
CA LEU A 91 6.71 -7.03 14.74
C LEU A 91 7.94 -6.43 15.46
N PRO A 92 9.16 -6.82 15.07
CA PRO A 92 10.39 -6.17 15.54
C PRO A 92 10.36 -4.65 15.32
N LEU A 93 11.02 -3.89 16.19
CA LEU A 93 11.01 -2.42 16.15
C LEU A 93 11.42 -1.85 14.78
N GLN A 94 12.42 -2.44 14.13
CA GLN A 94 12.87 -2.03 12.81
C GLN A 94 11.80 -2.26 11.73
N GLU A 95 11.12 -3.40 11.77
CA GLU A 95 10.03 -3.74 10.84
C GLU A 95 8.85 -2.76 11.02
N ARG A 96 8.50 -2.44 12.27
CA ARG A 96 7.47 -1.45 12.58
C ARG A 96 7.84 -0.07 12.05
N ALA A 97 9.09 0.35 12.23
CA ALA A 97 9.58 1.64 11.75
C ALA A 97 9.47 1.74 10.22
N ARG A 98 9.86 0.68 9.49
CA ARG A 98 9.73 0.61 8.02
C ARG A 98 8.28 0.75 7.57
N ILE A 99 7.36 0.02 8.19
CA ILE A 99 5.92 0.11 7.85
C ILE A 99 5.37 1.52 8.11
N LEU A 100 5.76 2.16 9.21
CA LEU A 100 5.33 3.53 9.52
C LEU A 100 5.89 4.54 8.52
N GLU A 101 7.14 4.36 8.10
CA GLU A 101 7.78 5.18 7.07
C GLU A 101 7.09 5.01 5.70
N ASP A 102 6.79 3.78 5.29
CA ASP A 102 6.02 3.48 4.07
C ASP A 102 4.63 4.10 4.10
N PHE A 103 3.97 4.03 5.26
CA PHE A 103 2.66 4.66 5.45
C PHE A 103 2.75 6.18 5.31
N GLN A 104 3.79 6.80 5.88
CA GLN A 104 4.02 8.23 5.76
C GLN A 104 4.28 8.63 4.30
N ARG A 105 5.17 7.90 3.60
CA ARG A 105 5.41 8.08 2.16
C ARG A 105 4.11 8.03 1.36
N TRP A 106 3.25 7.05 1.64
CA TRP A 106 1.95 6.92 0.98
C TRP A 106 1.01 8.10 1.27
N LYS A 107 0.96 8.57 2.52
CA LYS A 107 0.14 9.74 2.91
C LYS A 107 0.58 11.00 2.19
N ASP A 108 1.88 11.13 1.94
CA ASP A 108 2.46 12.33 1.34
C ASP A 108 2.42 12.29 -0.20
N LEU A 109 2.01 11.17 -0.81
CA LEU A 109 1.77 11.09 -2.25
C LEU A 109 0.69 12.10 -2.70
N PRO A 110 0.88 12.80 -3.83
CA PRO A 110 -0.19 13.60 -4.43
C PRO A 110 -1.45 12.76 -4.69
N GLU A 111 -2.62 13.38 -4.58
CA GLU A 111 -3.90 12.68 -4.75
C GLU A 111 -4.01 11.98 -6.12
N SER A 112 -3.56 12.65 -7.19
CA SER A 112 -3.52 12.07 -8.54
C SER A 112 -2.67 10.79 -8.60
N ARG A 113 -1.52 10.76 -7.92
CA ARG A 113 -0.66 9.56 -7.82
C ARG A 113 -1.33 8.46 -7.02
N ARG A 114 -2.00 8.78 -5.90
CA ARG A 114 -2.75 7.79 -5.13
C ARG A 114 -3.86 7.15 -5.96
N GLN A 115 -4.60 7.94 -6.73
CA GLN A 115 -5.66 7.46 -7.62
C GLN A 115 -5.11 6.58 -8.73
N GLU A 116 -3.99 6.96 -9.35
CA GLU A 116 -3.30 6.15 -10.36
C GLU A 116 -2.92 4.77 -9.81
N LEU A 117 -2.29 4.74 -8.62
CA LEU A 117 -1.87 3.51 -7.96
C LEU A 117 -3.07 2.65 -7.52
N GLN A 118 -4.13 3.27 -7.02
CA GLN A 118 -5.36 2.55 -6.70
C GLN A 118 -5.98 1.92 -7.95
N GLY A 119 -6.09 2.66 -9.05
CA GLY A 119 -6.61 2.12 -10.31
C GLY A 119 -5.72 1.02 -10.88
N ALA A 120 -4.40 1.13 -10.75
CA ALA A 120 -3.47 0.06 -11.14
C ALA A 120 -3.67 -1.20 -10.31
N HIS A 121 -3.87 -1.05 -9.00
CA HIS A 121 -4.15 -2.16 -8.11
C HIS A 121 -5.48 -2.84 -8.44
N GLU A 122 -6.55 -2.07 -8.68
CA GLU A 122 -7.85 -2.62 -9.07
C GLU A 122 -7.77 -3.38 -10.40
N ARG A 123 -7.06 -2.84 -11.39
CA ARG A 123 -6.79 -3.57 -12.65
C ARG A 123 -6.04 -4.88 -12.41
N PHE A 124 -5.05 -4.87 -11.52
CA PHE A 124 -4.30 -6.07 -11.17
C PHE A 124 -5.17 -7.13 -10.50
N GLN A 125 -6.02 -6.74 -9.54
CA GLN A 125 -6.93 -7.66 -8.83
C GLN A 125 -7.98 -8.31 -9.75
N ARG A 126 -8.35 -7.63 -10.85
CA ARG A 126 -9.26 -8.16 -11.87
C ARG A 126 -8.60 -9.12 -12.86
N LEU A 127 -7.28 -9.27 -12.83
CA LEU A 127 -6.59 -10.21 -13.71
C LEU A 127 -6.86 -11.66 -13.25
N PRO A 128 -6.90 -12.64 -14.18
CA PRO A 128 -6.89 -14.05 -13.83
C PRO A 128 -5.71 -14.40 -12.90
N PRO A 129 -5.86 -15.36 -11.96
CA PRO A 129 -4.80 -15.71 -11.00
C PRO A 129 -3.45 -16.02 -11.65
N GLU A 130 -3.43 -16.70 -12.80
CA GLU A 130 -2.20 -17.06 -13.52
C GLU A 130 -1.51 -15.83 -14.11
N ARG A 131 -2.29 -14.81 -14.47
CA ARG A 131 -1.77 -13.52 -14.92
C ARG A 131 -1.18 -12.74 -13.74
N GLN A 132 -1.85 -12.76 -12.58
CA GLN A 132 -1.36 -12.13 -11.36
C GLN A 132 -0.02 -12.76 -10.92
N GLU A 133 0.02 -14.09 -10.82
CA GLU A 133 1.21 -14.83 -10.39
C GLU A 133 2.40 -14.55 -11.29
N ARG A 134 2.18 -14.50 -12.61
CA ARG A 134 3.26 -14.19 -13.55
C ARG A 134 3.81 -12.77 -13.40
N ILE A 135 2.95 -11.79 -13.10
CA ILE A 135 3.40 -10.42 -12.82
C ILE A 135 4.22 -10.42 -11.52
N MET A 136 3.74 -11.10 -10.48
CA MET A 136 4.45 -11.19 -9.20
C MET A 136 5.79 -11.92 -9.33
N GLN A 137 5.87 -12.99 -10.12
CA GLN A 137 7.11 -13.71 -10.40
C GLN A 137 8.15 -12.80 -11.05
N ARG A 138 7.75 -12.01 -12.06
CA ARG A 138 8.64 -11.05 -12.72
C ARG A 138 9.09 -9.94 -11.79
N PHE A 139 8.19 -9.48 -10.92
CA PHE A 139 8.52 -8.49 -9.91
C PHE A 139 9.55 -9.04 -8.91
N ARG A 140 9.38 -10.27 -8.42
CA ARG A 140 10.38 -10.94 -7.56
C ARG A 140 11.73 -11.10 -8.27
N GLN A 141 11.73 -11.49 -9.54
CA GLN A 141 12.96 -11.57 -10.35
C GLN A 141 13.65 -10.21 -10.44
N PHE A 142 12.90 -9.13 -10.72
CA PHE A 142 13.45 -7.78 -10.78
C PHE A 142 14.04 -7.34 -9.43
N GLN A 143 13.35 -7.60 -8.31
CA GLN A 143 13.86 -7.26 -6.98
C GLN A 143 15.11 -8.05 -6.59
N ALA A 144 15.31 -9.24 -7.15
CA ALA A 144 16.50 -10.06 -6.92
C ALA A 144 17.71 -9.65 -7.78
N MET A 145 17.53 -8.77 -8.78
CA MET A 145 18.63 -8.26 -9.62
C MET A 145 19.53 -7.30 -8.84
N SER A 146 20.78 -7.14 -9.28
CA SER A 146 21.68 -6.11 -8.74
C SER A 146 21.12 -4.69 -8.98
N PRO A 147 21.50 -3.68 -8.19
CA PRO A 147 21.07 -2.29 -8.44
C PRO A 147 21.38 -1.81 -9.87
N GLU A 148 22.53 -2.16 -10.41
CA GLU A 148 22.96 -1.81 -11.78
C GLU A 148 22.09 -2.50 -12.84
N GLU A 149 21.74 -3.76 -12.62
CA GLU A 149 20.85 -4.51 -13.51
C GLU A 149 19.43 -3.96 -13.47
N GLN A 150 18.91 -3.65 -12.27
CA GLN A 150 17.61 -2.99 -12.11
C GLN A 150 17.58 -1.67 -12.86
N GLN A 151 18.63 -0.85 -12.73
CA GLN A 151 18.74 0.42 -13.41
C GLN A 151 18.76 0.27 -14.93
N ARG A 152 19.45 -0.74 -15.47
CA ARG A 152 19.42 -1.05 -16.90
C ARG A 152 18.01 -1.42 -17.37
N VAL A 153 17.28 -2.22 -16.60
CA VAL A 153 15.88 -2.59 -16.93
C VAL A 153 14.98 -1.35 -16.96
N ILE A 154 15.10 -0.47 -15.95
CA ILE A 154 14.35 0.79 -15.88
C ILE A 154 14.64 1.67 -17.10
N GLN A 155 15.91 1.92 -17.41
CA GLN A 155 16.31 2.74 -18.56
C GLN A 155 15.82 2.17 -19.90
N ASN A 156 15.90 0.85 -20.07
CA ASN A 156 15.38 0.18 -21.27
C ASN A 156 13.87 0.36 -21.40
N TYR A 157 13.13 0.27 -20.29
CA TYR A 157 11.69 0.51 -20.25
C TYR A 157 11.33 1.96 -20.58
N GLU A 158 12.05 2.94 -20.03
CA GLU A 158 11.84 4.36 -20.31
C GLU A 158 12.06 4.68 -21.78
N ARG A 159 13.17 4.19 -22.35
CA ARG A 159 13.46 4.32 -23.79
C ARG A 159 12.33 3.71 -24.63
N TRP A 160 11.87 2.51 -24.29
CA TRP A 160 10.76 1.85 -24.99
C TRP A 160 9.46 2.65 -24.91
N ARG A 161 9.16 3.25 -23.76
CA ARG A 161 7.95 4.07 -23.54
C ARG A 161 7.96 5.33 -24.41
N GLN A 162 9.13 5.91 -24.66
CA GLN A 162 9.31 7.10 -25.49
C GLN A 162 9.32 6.81 -27.00
N MET A 163 9.54 5.56 -27.42
CA MET A 163 9.56 5.19 -28.85
C MET A 163 8.19 5.34 -29.53
N THR A 164 8.22 5.74 -30.81
CA THR A 164 7.04 5.72 -31.69
C THR A 164 6.62 4.29 -32.03
N PRO A 165 5.38 4.06 -32.52
CA PRO A 165 4.94 2.75 -33.00
C PRO A 165 5.89 2.13 -34.04
N GLU A 166 6.40 2.92 -34.98
CA GLU A 166 7.29 2.49 -36.06
C GLU A 166 8.67 2.10 -35.50
N GLU A 167 9.20 2.86 -34.55
CA GLU A 167 10.46 2.52 -33.88
C GLU A 167 10.34 1.21 -33.10
N ARG A 168 9.24 1.02 -32.37
CA ARG A 168 8.96 -0.24 -31.67
C ARG A 168 8.86 -1.41 -32.64
N GLN A 169 8.29 -1.19 -33.82
CA GLN A 169 8.21 -2.23 -34.86
C GLN A 169 9.59 -2.60 -35.38
N ARG A 170 10.44 -1.62 -35.68
CA ARG A 170 11.84 -1.85 -36.09
C ARG A 170 12.62 -2.65 -35.06
N VAL A 171 12.46 -2.33 -33.76
CA VAL A 171 13.11 -3.10 -32.68
C VAL A 171 12.59 -4.53 -32.64
N ARG A 172 11.28 -4.76 -32.79
CA ARG A 172 10.71 -6.12 -32.83
C ARG A 172 11.25 -6.93 -34.00
N GLU A 173 11.36 -6.34 -35.18
CA GLU A 173 11.89 -7.02 -36.36
C GLU A 173 13.37 -7.35 -36.21
N ARG A 174 14.17 -6.42 -35.68
CA ARG A 174 15.58 -6.68 -35.38
C ARG A 174 15.75 -7.84 -34.39
N LEU A 175 14.92 -7.88 -33.35
CA LEU A 175 14.93 -8.98 -32.38
C LEU A 175 14.48 -10.31 -32.99
N LYS A 176 13.50 -10.29 -33.92
CA LYS A 176 13.06 -11.47 -34.65
C LYS A 176 14.17 -12.01 -35.55
N GLN A 177 14.77 -11.16 -36.38
CA GLN A 177 15.88 -11.53 -37.27
C GLN A 177 17.06 -12.09 -36.50
N ARG A 178 17.45 -11.47 -35.38
CA ARG A 178 18.56 -11.97 -34.54
C ARG A 178 18.25 -13.32 -33.89
N ARG A 179 16.97 -13.66 -33.67
CA ARG A 179 16.55 -14.97 -33.17
C ARG A 179 16.57 -16.03 -34.27
N GLU A 180 16.23 -15.65 -35.50
CA GLU A 180 16.17 -16.55 -36.67
C GLU A 180 17.56 -16.79 -37.27
N PHE A 181 18.45 -15.80 -37.20
CA PHE A 181 19.81 -15.86 -37.72
C PHE A 181 20.81 -15.35 -36.66
N PRO A 182 21.19 -16.20 -35.68
CA PRO A 182 22.23 -15.86 -34.71
C PRO A 182 23.56 -15.62 -35.45
N ARG A 183 24.25 -14.51 -35.18
CA ARG A 183 25.63 -14.34 -35.70
C ARG A 183 26.57 -15.27 -34.94
N GLU A 184 27.32 -16.08 -35.67
CA GLU A 184 28.26 -17.08 -35.11
C GLU A 184 29.39 -16.48 -34.25
N GLU A 185 29.67 -15.17 -34.36
CA GLU A 185 30.73 -14.49 -33.60
C GLU A 185 30.29 -13.87 -32.26
N GLU A 186 28.98 -13.87 -31.92
CA GLU A 186 28.54 -13.40 -30.61
C GLU A 186 28.56 -14.57 -29.61
N GLY A 187 29.69 -14.77 -28.91
CA GLY A 187 29.72 -15.57 -27.67
C GLY A 187 28.61 -15.13 -26.70
N PRO A 188 28.22 -15.96 -25.71
CA PRO A 188 27.06 -15.71 -24.87
C PRO A 188 27.23 -14.40 -24.12
N ARG A 189 26.64 -13.32 -24.65
CA ARG A 189 26.55 -12.06 -23.92
C ARG A 189 25.60 -12.30 -22.76
N PRO A 190 25.89 -11.78 -21.55
CA PRO A 190 24.86 -11.59 -20.55
C PRO A 190 23.94 -10.50 -21.10
N GLY A 191 23.03 -10.89 -21.99
CA GLY A 191 21.92 -10.04 -22.36
C GLY A 191 21.18 -9.69 -21.07
N PRO A 192 20.54 -8.51 -20.96
CA PRO A 192 19.57 -8.32 -19.90
C PRO A 192 18.64 -9.53 -19.98
N HIS A 193 18.59 -10.35 -18.91
CA HIS A 193 17.78 -11.56 -18.90
C HIS A 193 16.45 -11.20 -19.54
N PRO A 194 16.10 -11.78 -20.71
CA PRO A 194 14.92 -11.36 -21.42
C PRO A 194 13.78 -11.56 -20.44
N ILE A 195 13.10 -10.49 -20.04
CA ILE A 195 11.85 -10.62 -19.27
C ILE A 195 11.01 -11.56 -20.13
N PRO A 196 10.76 -12.82 -19.70
CA PRO A 196 10.29 -13.84 -20.63
C PRO A 196 8.97 -13.39 -21.20
N ARG A 197 8.89 -13.07 -22.51
CA ARG A 197 7.60 -12.75 -23.12
C ARG A 197 6.75 -14.02 -23.01
N PRO A 198 5.66 -14.05 -22.22
CA PRO A 198 4.81 -15.21 -22.14
C PRO A 198 4.08 -15.26 -23.47
N GLY A 199 3.91 -16.46 -24.02
CA GLY A 199 3.10 -16.67 -25.21
C GLY A 199 1.82 -15.84 -25.13
N ILE A 200 1.57 -15.05 -26.16
CA ILE A 200 0.25 -14.50 -26.41
C ILE A 200 -0.63 -15.75 -26.60
N PRO A 201 -1.58 -16.08 -25.71
CA PRO A 201 -2.54 -17.13 -26.04
C PRO A 201 -3.22 -16.69 -27.35
N PRO A 202 -3.42 -17.61 -28.32
CA PRO A 202 -4.05 -17.26 -29.58
C PRO A 202 -5.37 -16.52 -29.29
N ARG A 203 -5.63 -15.44 -30.03
CA ARG A 203 -6.95 -14.80 -30.00
C ARG A 203 -7.97 -15.91 -30.30
N PRO A 204 -9.02 -16.11 -29.49
CA PRO A 204 -10.14 -16.94 -29.92
C PRO A 204 -10.65 -16.32 -31.23
N GLY A 205 -10.73 -17.17 -32.26
CA GLY A 205 -11.20 -16.79 -33.58
C GLY A 205 -12.59 -16.17 -33.53
N ARG A 206 -12.85 -15.31 -34.52
CA ARG A 206 -14.21 -14.85 -34.85
C ARG A 206 -15.07 -16.03 -35.28
#